data_AF-A0A0R2M3H9-F1
#
_entry.id   AF-A0A0R2M3H9-F1
#
_cell.length_a   1.000
_cell.length_b   1.000
_cell.length_c   1.000
_cell.angle_alpha   90.00
_cell.angle_beta   90.00
_cell.angle_gamma   90.00
#
_symmetry.space_group_name_H-M   'P 1'
#
loop_
_entity.id
_entity.type
_entity.pdbx_description
1 polymer ?
#
loop_
_entity_poly.entity_id
_entity_poly.type
_entity_poly.pdbx_seq_one_letter_code
_entity_poly.pdbx_strand_id
1 'polypeptide(L)'
;MKLEQITGNIAHAIKDRSTDAPYILSVEFTDKATKGKSATGCVIVRMPDHQHYTINSYDYRYMDAGKETLAEELGAFFECDDDLDQRQPLIDQVNELVANDPDNNAELISD
;
A
#
# COMPACT_ATOMS: atom_id res chain seq x y z
N MET A 1 -9.39 8.47 4.25
CA MET A 1 -10.27 7.35 3.82
C MET A 1 -10.30 6.29 4.90
N LYS A 2 -11.35 5.45 4.95
CA LYS A 2 -11.42 4.32 5.89
C LYS A 2 -10.53 3.16 5.45
N LEU A 3 -9.97 2.43 6.41
CA LEU A 3 -9.11 1.27 6.15
C LEU A 3 -9.72 0.28 5.14
N GLU A 4 -10.97 -0.13 5.33
CA GLU A 4 -11.68 -1.07 4.43
C GLU A 4 -11.76 -0.59 2.97
N GLN A 5 -11.90 0.72 2.78
CA GLN A 5 -11.94 1.30 1.43
C GLN A 5 -10.56 1.30 0.79
N ILE A 6 -9.52 1.55 1.58
CA ILE A 6 -8.13 1.56 1.09
C ILE A 6 -7.71 0.13 0.74
N THR A 7 -8.02 -0.85 1.58
CA THR A 7 -7.65 -2.27 1.34
C THR A 7 -8.31 -2.81 0.09
N GLY A 8 -9.60 -2.51 -0.14
CA GLY A 8 -10.30 -2.85 -1.38
C GLY A 8 -9.70 -2.17 -2.62
N ASN A 9 -9.36 -0.88 -2.53
CA ASN A 9 -8.74 -0.17 -3.64
C ASN A 9 -7.35 -0.73 -3.99
N ILE A 10 -6.55 -1.09 -2.98
CA ILE A 10 -5.24 -1.70 -3.19
C ILE A 10 -5.39 -3.08 -3.84
N ALA A 11 -6.25 -3.94 -3.32
CA ALA A 11 -6.47 -5.28 -3.88
C ALA A 11 -6.94 -5.21 -5.34
N HIS A 12 -7.83 -4.26 -5.66
CA HIS A 12 -8.27 -4.03 -7.03
C HIS A 12 -7.15 -3.50 -7.93
N ALA A 13 -6.32 -2.57 -7.44
CA ALA A 13 -5.18 -2.07 -8.20
C ALA A 13 -4.12 -3.15 -8.48
N ILE A 14 -3.90 -4.08 -7.54
CA ILE A 14 -3.03 -5.25 -7.73
C ILE A 14 -3.60 -6.15 -8.84
N LYS A 15 -4.90 -6.46 -8.78
CA LYS A 15 -5.58 -7.32 -9.77
C LYS A 15 -5.56 -6.74 -11.19
N ASP A 16 -5.91 -5.47 -11.32
CA ASP A 16 -6.11 -4.82 -12.61
C ASP A 16 -4.81 -4.43 -13.30
N ARG A 17 -3.67 -4.68 -12.65
CA ARG A 17 -2.36 -4.39 -13.23
C ARG A 17 -2.13 -5.26 -14.46
N SER A 18 -1.76 -4.61 -15.56
CA SER A 18 -1.55 -5.26 -16.86
C SER A 18 -0.22 -4.89 -17.51
N THR A 19 0.63 -4.11 -16.85
CA THR A 19 1.93 -3.69 -17.38
C THR A 19 3.07 -4.06 -16.45
N ASP A 20 4.24 -4.34 -17.04
CA ASP A 20 5.48 -4.70 -16.34
C ASP A 20 6.30 -3.50 -15.86
N ALA A 21 5.73 -2.29 -15.88
CA ALA A 21 6.42 -1.12 -15.35
C ALA A 21 6.36 -1.15 -13.81
N PRO A 22 7.50 -0.99 -13.10
CA PRO A 22 7.49 -0.90 -11.65
C PRO A 22 6.66 0.27 -11.16
N TYR A 23 5.89 0.03 -10.11
CA TYR A 23 4.87 0.96 -9.66
C TYR A 23 4.59 0.77 -8.18
N ILE A 24 4.26 1.86 -7.48
CA ILE A 24 3.97 1.83 -6.04
C ILE A 24 2.64 2.49 -5.69
N LEU A 25 2.04 1.97 -4.62
CA LEU A 25 0.93 2.58 -3.89
C LEU A 25 1.43 2.92 -2.48
N SER A 26 1.16 4.13 -2.01
CA SER A 26 1.50 4.54 -0.65
C SER A 26 0.25 4.79 0.17
N VAL A 27 0.24 4.31 1.42
CA VAL A 27 -0.77 4.66 2.42
C VAL A 27 -0.09 5.33 3.60
N GLU A 28 -0.43 6.59 3.88
CA GLU A 28 0.01 7.30 5.07
C GLU A 28 -1.09 7.31 6.13
N PHE A 29 -0.70 7.10 7.39
CA PHE A 29 -1.62 7.08 8.53
C PHE A 29 -1.49 8.41 9.28
N THR A 30 -2.57 9.17 9.29
CA THR A 30 -2.67 10.42 10.04
C THR A 30 -3.53 10.15 11.27
N ASP A 31 -2.90 9.86 12.41
CA ASP A 31 -3.60 9.62 13.69
C ASP A 31 -4.67 10.71 13.90
N LYS A 32 -5.91 10.30 14.22
CA LYS A 32 -7.06 11.20 14.40
C LYS A 32 -6.78 12.32 15.40
N ALA A 33 -6.01 12.04 16.45
CA ALA A 33 -5.60 13.03 17.46
C ALA A 33 -4.60 14.06 16.91
N THR A 34 -4.01 13.77 15.77
CA THR A 34 -2.97 14.58 15.11
C THR A 34 -3.39 15.09 13.74
N LYS A 35 -4.67 15.02 13.36
CA LYS A 35 -5.18 15.49 12.05
C LYS A 35 -4.57 16.86 11.67
N GLY A 36 -3.73 16.89 10.63
CA GLY A 36 -2.94 18.06 10.21
C GLY A 36 -1.45 18.03 10.59
N LYS A 37 -0.97 17.03 11.34
CA LYS A 37 0.46 16.73 11.54
C LYS A 37 0.90 15.73 10.48
N SER A 38 2.19 15.78 10.16
CA SER A 38 2.84 14.83 9.25
C SER A 38 2.64 13.40 9.76
N ALA A 39 2.25 12.48 8.87
CA ALA A 39 2.21 11.06 9.17
C ALA A 39 3.57 10.60 9.75
N THR A 40 3.56 9.63 10.64
CA THR A 40 4.79 9.09 11.25
C THR A 40 5.10 7.68 10.77
N GLY A 41 4.34 7.17 9.82
CA GLY A 41 4.57 5.89 9.18
C GLY A 41 3.69 5.71 7.96
N CYS A 42 4.08 4.77 7.11
CA CYS A 42 3.36 4.41 5.90
C CYS A 42 3.32 2.90 5.70
N VAL A 43 2.44 2.47 4.81
CA VAL A 43 2.51 1.17 4.14
C VAL A 43 2.79 1.46 2.67
N ILE A 44 3.78 0.78 2.10
CA ILE A 44 4.08 0.86 0.67
C ILE A 44 3.80 -0.50 0.07
N VAL A 45 2.94 -0.50 -0.94
CA VAL A 45 2.73 -1.64 -1.84
C VAL A 45 3.60 -1.40 -3.05
N ARG A 46 4.44 -2.36 -3.40
CA ARG A 46 5.32 -2.30 -4.57
C ARG A 46 4.94 -3.40 -5.53
N MET A 47 4.69 -3.03 -6.78
CA MET A 47 4.45 -3.96 -7.88
C MET A 47 5.62 -3.81 -8.87
N PRO A 48 6.63 -4.70 -8.82
CA PRO A 48 7.71 -4.67 -9.81
C PRO A 48 7.21 -4.99 -11.23
N ASP A 49 6.14 -5.77 -11.35
CA ASP A 49 5.49 -6.15 -12.60
C ASP A 49 3.98 -6.43 -12.36
N HIS A 50 3.28 -6.98 -13.36
CA HIS A 50 1.85 -7.27 -13.26
C HIS A 50 1.48 -8.53 -12.47
N GLN A 51 2.46 -9.37 -12.11
CA GLN A 51 2.23 -10.65 -11.43
C GLN A 51 2.76 -10.65 -10.01
N HIS A 52 3.64 -9.75 -9.61
CA HIS A 52 4.24 -9.78 -8.28
C HIS A 52 3.96 -8.51 -7.52
N TYR A 53 3.80 -8.63 -6.21
CA TYR A 53 3.75 -7.48 -5.32
C TYR A 53 4.43 -7.76 -3.97
N THR A 54 4.94 -6.70 -3.34
CA THR A 54 5.32 -6.66 -1.92
C THR A 54 4.46 -5.63 -1.21
N ILE A 55 4.28 -5.80 0.10
CA ILE A 55 3.57 -4.84 0.93
C ILE A 55 4.23 -4.75 2.30
N ASN A 56 4.83 -3.60 2.58
CA ASN A 56 5.67 -3.40 3.76
C ASN A 56 5.25 -2.18 4.58
N SER A 57 5.39 -2.28 5.90
CA SER A 57 5.19 -1.17 6.83
C SER A 57 6.50 -0.47 7.15
N TYR A 58 6.45 0.87 7.28
CA TYR A 58 7.60 1.70 7.61
C TYR A 58 7.25 2.73 8.67
N ASP A 59 8.20 3.03 9.56
CA ASP A 59 8.11 4.06 10.61
C ASP A 59 8.56 5.46 10.12
N TYR A 60 8.34 5.73 8.84
CA TYR A 60 8.58 7.02 8.20
C TYR A 60 7.46 7.33 7.20
N ARG A 61 7.39 8.58 6.74
CA ARG A 61 6.49 8.95 5.64
C ARG A 61 7.03 8.47 4.31
N TYR A 62 6.13 8.27 3.35
CA TYR A 62 6.54 7.92 2.01
C TYR A 62 7.53 8.94 1.41
N MET A 63 7.32 10.24 1.67
CA MET A 63 8.23 11.30 1.21
C MET A 63 9.63 11.24 1.82
N ASP A 64 9.79 10.52 2.94
CA ASP A 64 11.07 10.33 3.63
C ASP A 64 11.71 8.96 3.24
N ALA A 65 11.13 8.24 2.29
CA ALA A 65 11.67 6.99 1.74
C ALA A 65 12.96 7.22 0.94
N GLY A 66 13.69 6.13 0.66
CA GLY A 66 14.91 6.15 -0.12
C GLY A 66 14.70 6.62 -1.56
N LYS A 67 15.78 7.12 -2.19
CA LYS A 67 15.75 7.60 -3.59
C LYS A 67 15.27 6.55 -4.59
N GLU A 68 15.50 5.28 -4.31
CA GLU A 68 15.06 4.16 -5.16
C GLU A 68 13.53 4.07 -5.16
N THR A 69 12.91 4.00 -3.98
CA THR A 69 11.45 3.99 -3.82
C THR A 69 10.80 5.25 -4.42
N LEU A 70 11.40 6.42 -4.20
CA LEU A 70 10.88 7.68 -4.73
C LEU A 70 11.09 7.85 -6.25
N ALA A 71 11.92 7.02 -6.88
CA ALA A 71 12.11 7.02 -8.33
C ALA A 71 11.10 6.12 -9.07
N GLU A 72 10.37 5.27 -8.35
CA GLU A 72 9.31 4.42 -8.91
C GLU A 72 8.05 5.25 -9.19
N GLU A 73 7.24 4.80 -10.15
CA GLU A 73 6.00 5.49 -10.50
C GLU A 73 4.98 5.38 -9.34
N LEU A 74 4.61 6.52 -8.76
CA LEU A 74 3.52 6.60 -7.80
C LEU A 74 2.19 6.79 -8.54
N GLY A 75 1.32 5.78 -8.57
CA GLY A 75 -0.03 6.02 -9.11
C GLY A 75 -1.15 6.14 -8.11
N ALA A 76 -0.93 5.81 -6.85
CA ALA A 76 -1.86 6.26 -5.83
C ALA A 76 -1.17 6.57 -4.51
N PHE A 77 -1.64 7.65 -3.91
CA PHE A 77 -1.38 8.02 -2.54
C PHE A 77 -2.70 8.03 -1.78
N PHE A 78 -2.75 7.28 -0.69
CA PHE A 78 -3.90 7.19 0.20
C PHE A 78 -3.55 7.78 1.56
N GLU A 79 -4.49 8.53 2.12
CA GLU A 79 -4.45 8.94 3.52
C GLU A 79 -5.48 8.10 4.29
N CYS A 80 -5.02 7.36 5.29
CA CYS A 80 -5.85 6.56 6.19
C CYS A 80 -6.25 7.41 7.39
N ASP A 81 -7.56 7.51 7.64
CA ASP A 81 -8.12 8.25 8.78
C ASP A 81 -8.00 7.47 10.11
N ASP A 82 -7.45 6.26 10.07
CA ASP A 82 -7.32 5.37 11.22
C ASP A 82 -5.88 5.38 11.75
N ASP A 83 -5.69 4.84 12.95
CA ASP A 83 -4.46 5.05 13.72
C ASP A 83 -3.27 4.26 13.15
N LEU A 84 -2.05 4.65 13.54
CA LEU A 84 -0.81 4.05 13.04
C LEU A 84 -0.70 2.53 13.35
N ASP A 85 -1.41 2.05 14.37
CA ASP A 85 -1.48 0.62 14.70
C ASP A 85 -2.27 -0.21 13.68
N GLN A 86 -3.01 0.45 12.78
CA GLN A 86 -3.77 -0.18 11.70
C GLN A 86 -2.93 -0.54 10.48
N ARG A 87 -1.61 -0.28 10.48
CA ARG A 87 -0.71 -0.67 9.40
C ARG A 87 -0.72 -2.19 9.17
N GLN A 88 -0.58 -2.99 10.23
CA GLN A 88 -0.59 -4.45 10.08
C GLN A 88 -1.99 -4.97 9.68
N PRO A 89 -3.10 -4.54 10.31
CA PRO A 89 -4.44 -4.86 9.81
C PRO A 89 -4.67 -4.53 8.34
N LEU A 90 -4.15 -3.39 7.85
CA LEU A 90 -4.22 -3.04 6.43
C LEU A 90 -3.49 -4.06 5.55
N ILE A 91 -2.28 -4.46 5.96
CA ILE A 91 -1.47 -5.45 5.23
C ILE A 91 -2.19 -6.80 5.16
N ASP A 92 -2.66 -7.28 6.31
CA ASP A 92 -3.34 -8.56 6.44
C ASP A 92 -4.60 -8.60 5.57
N GLN A 93 -5.41 -7.53 5.60
CA GLN A 93 -6.64 -7.46 4.83
C GLN A 93 -6.39 -7.36 3.32
N VAL A 94 -5.36 -6.62 2.86
CA VAL A 94 -4.99 -6.61 1.45
C VAL A 94 -4.60 -8.02 0.98
N ASN A 95 -3.73 -8.70 1.73
CA ASN A 95 -3.28 -10.04 1.38
C ASN A 95 -4.42 -11.06 1.39
N GLU A 96 -5.35 -10.95 2.35
CA GLU A 96 -6.55 -11.78 2.38
C GLU A 96 -7.45 -11.53 1.16
N LEU A 97 -7.68 -10.26 0.79
CA LEU A 97 -8.50 -9.91 -0.37
C LEU A 97 -7.87 -10.39 -1.69
N VAL A 98 -6.55 -10.28 -1.84
CA VAL A 98 -5.83 -10.79 -3.01
C VAL A 98 -5.91 -12.31 -3.07
N ALA A 99 -5.63 -13.01 -1.96
CA ALA A 99 -5.62 -14.47 -1.93
C ALA A 99 -7.01 -15.10 -2.11
N ASN A 100 -8.07 -14.41 -1.70
CA ASN A 100 -9.45 -14.89 -1.80
C ASN A 100 -10.13 -14.55 -3.14
N ASP A 101 -9.52 -13.74 -4.01
CA ASP A 101 -10.06 -13.41 -5.32
C ASP A 101 -9.59 -14.45 -6.37
N PRO A 102 -10.49 -15.32 -6.88
CA PRO A 102 -10.12 -16.39 -7.81
C PRO A 102 -9.67 -15.88 -9.18
N ASP A 103 -9.94 -14.62 -9.51
CA ASP A 103 -9.51 -13.99 -10.76
C ASP A 103 -8.23 -13.16 -10.58
N ASN A 104 -7.67 -13.09 -9.37
CA ASN A 104 -6.42 -12.40 -9.10
C ASN A 104 -5.25 -13.38 -9.21
N ASN A 105 -4.37 -13.14 -10.17
CA ASN A 105 -3.19 -13.98 -10.43
C ASN A 105 -1.90 -13.38 -9.87
N ALA A 106 -1.99 -12.31 -9.07
CA ALA A 106 -0.82 -11.69 -8.48
C ALA A 106 -0.31 -12.49 -7.26
N GLU A 107 1.00 -12.62 -7.16
CA GLU A 107 1.71 -13.35 -6.12
C GLU A 107 2.40 -12.37 -5.17
N LEU A 108 2.19 -12.59 -3.87
CA LEU A 108 2.97 -11.92 -2.83
C LEU A 108 4.39 -12.48 -2.85
N ILE A 109 5.38 -11.61 -3.06
CA ILE A 109 6.80 -11.95 -2.93
C ILE A 109 7.35 -11.33 -1.64
N SER A 110 8.44 -11.90 -1.13
CA SER A 110 9.19 -11.34 0.01
C SER A 110 10.35 -10.50 -0.53
N ASP A 111 10.53 -9.30 0.01
CA ASP A 111 11.77 -8.52 -0.16
C ASP A 111 12.94 -9.14 0.63
#